data_AF-A0AAQ1PAK1-F1
#
_entry.id   AF-A0AAQ1PAK1-F1
#
_cell.length_a   1.000
_cell.length_b   1.000
_cell.length_c   1.000
_cell.angle_alpha   90.00
_cell.angle_beta   90.00
_cell.angle_gamma   90.00
#
_symmetry.space_group_name_H-M   'P 1'
#
loop_
_entity.id
_entity.type
_entity.pdbx_description
1 polymer ?
#
loop_
_entity_poly.entity_id
_entity_poly.type
_entity_poly.pdbx_seq_one_letter_code
_entity_poly.pdbx_strand_id
1 'polypeptide(L)'
;MPEKNELDLDAIEAAAKAATPQDFVSAQVGGAEEGWMECPGCGGEGSVELTADYLNYDGVALGVQFYGIGKPHVHAEAYYRAARPAVMLALIAEVRALRTDAERYRWLRDPDGQEDLGSEYNMPPIICGYAEHEDILGNDALDHAIDLGMEATKP
;
A
#
# COMPACT_ATOMS: atom_id res chain seq x y z
N MET A 1 3.29 19.81 4.50
CA MET A 1 2.43 18.67 4.13
C MET A 1 3.14 17.93 3.02
N PRO A 2 3.42 16.63 3.14
CA PRO A 2 4.01 15.87 2.05
C PRO A 2 3.07 15.92 0.84
N GLU A 3 3.64 16.06 -0.35
CA GLU A 3 2.92 15.97 -1.61
C GLU A 3 2.12 14.67 -1.64
N LYS A 4 0.84 14.75 -2.01
CA LYS A 4 -0.01 13.57 -2.09
C LYS A 4 0.43 12.80 -3.33
N ASN A 5 1.17 11.71 -3.14
CA ASN A 5 1.54 10.82 -4.24
C ASN A 5 0.27 10.32 -4.93
N GLU A 6 0.09 10.65 -6.20
CA GLU A 6 -1.00 10.11 -7.01
C GLU A 6 -0.76 8.61 -7.25
N LEU A 7 -1.76 7.80 -6.97
CA LEU A 7 -1.68 6.34 -7.12
C LEU A 7 -2.29 5.91 -8.44
N ASP A 8 -1.43 5.75 -9.46
CA ASP A 8 -1.79 5.12 -10.73
C ASP A 8 -1.82 3.59 -10.57
N LEU A 9 -2.96 3.07 -10.11
CA LEU A 9 -3.14 1.65 -9.85
C LEU A 9 -3.05 0.80 -11.13
N ASP A 10 -3.41 1.37 -12.28
CA ASP A 10 -3.42 0.65 -13.55
C ASP A 10 -1.99 0.45 -14.07
N ALA A 11 -1.15 1.48 -13.99
CA ALA A 11 0.27 1.37 -14.32
C ALA A 11 1.00 0.39 -13.38
N ILE A 12 0.72 0.45 -12.07
CA ILE A 12 1.35 -0.47 -11.10
C ILE A 12 0.89 -1.91 -11.36
N GLU A 13 -0.40 -2.15 -11.63
CA GLU A 13 -0.92 -3.48 -11.95
C GLU A 13 -0.29 -4.03 -13.24
N ALA A 14 -0.18 -3.22 -14.29
CA ALA A 14 0.44 -3.61 -15.54
C ALA A 14 1.92 -3.99 -15.35
N ALA A 15 2.67 -3.19 -14.59
CA ALA A 15 4.06 -3.48 -14.26
C ALA A 15 4.21 -4.78 -13.43
N ALA A 16 3.35 -4.97 -12.42
CA ALA A 16 3.38 -6.17 -11.59
C ALA A 16 3.04 -7.44 -12.38
N LYS A 17 2.10 -7.38 -13.35
CA LYS A 17 1.77 -8.51 -14.23
C LYS A 17 2.89 -8.85 -15.23
N ALA A 18 3.65 -7.84 -15.65
CA ALA A 18 4.75 -8.02 -16.61
C ALA A 18 6.05 -8.49 -15.95
N ALA A 19 6.23 -8.21 -14.65
CA ALA A 19 7.37 -8.66 -13.89
C ALA A 19 7.37 -10.19 -13.69
N THR A 20 8.56 -10.76 -13.48
CA THR A 20 8.66 -12.12 -12.95
C THR A 20 8.13 -12.16 -11.51
N PRO A 21 7.82 -13.34 -10.92
CA PRO A 21 7.38 -13.45 -9.53
C PRO A 21 8.28 -12.78 -8.47
N GLN A 22 9.55 -12.54 -8.81
CA GLN A 22 10.61 -12.02 -7.94
C GLN A 22 10.82 -12.90 -6.71
N ASP A 23 10.78 -14.22 -6.89
CA ASP A 23 11.09 -15.17 -5.82
C ASP A 23 12.59 -15.47 -5.79
N PHE A 24 13.28 -14.84 -4.85
CA PHE A 24 14.72 -15.05 -4.67
C PHE A 24 15.07 -16.29 -3.84
N VAL A 25 14.10 -17.09 -3.36
CA VAL A 25 14.38 -18.27 -2.52
C VAL A 25 15.23 -19.31 -3.25
N SER A 26 15.02 -19.49 -4.55
CA SER A 26 15.79 -20.43 -5.39
C SER A 26 16.73 -19.74 -6.36
N ALA A 27 16.98 -18.44 -6.19
CA ALA A 27 17.88 -17.69 -7.05
C ALA A 27 19.28 -18.30 -7.01
N GLN A 28 19.96 -18.32 -8.16
CA GLN A 28 21.39 -18.60 -8.16
C GLN A 28 22.08 -17.41 -7.51
N VAL A 29 22.91 -17.65 -6.51
CA VAL A 29 23.73 -16.59 -5.95
C VAL A 29 25.00 -16.53 -6.79
N GLY A 30 25.14 -15.44 -7.56
CA GLY A 30 26.33 -15.16 -8.34
C GLY A 30 27.52 -14.95 -7.42
N GLY A 31 28.54 -15.78 -7.58
CA GLY A 31 29.86 -15.56 -7.00
C GLY A 31 30.88 -15.44 -8.12
N ALA A 32 31.45 -14.25 -8.32
CA ALA A 32 32.62 -14.08 -9.17
C ALA A 32 33.51 -12.96 -8.64
N GLU A 33 34.76 -13.35 -8.35
CA GLU A 33 35.97 -12.59 -7.97
C GLU A 33 35.82 -11.43 -6.97
N GLU A 34 36.46 -11.63 -5.81
CA GLU A 34 36.62 -10.65 -4.72
C GLU A 34 36.93 -9.25 -5.25
N GLY A 35 36.02 -8.32 -4.98
CA GLY A 35 36.23 -6.91 -5.25
C GLY A 35 35.69 -6.08 -4.10
N TRP A 36 36.45 -5.07 -3.72
CA TRP A 36 36.13 -4.14 -2.66
C TRP A 36 35.95 -2.75 -3.26
N MET A 37 34.87 -2.05 -2.89
CA MET A 37 34.70 -0.63 -3.21
C MET A 37 34.63 0.20 -1.93
N GLU A 38 35.21 1.40 -1.97
CA GLU A 38 35.04 2.40 -0.93
C GLU A 38 33.66 3.07 -1.03
N CYS A 39 33.14 3.58 0.09
CA CYS A 39 31.86 4.27 0.11
C CYS A 39 31.86 5.50 -0.82
N PRO A 40 31.03 5.56 -1.88
CA PRO A 40 30.95 6.74 -2.73
C PRO A 40 30.26 7.93 -2.02
N GLY A 41 29.55 7.69 -0.92
CA GLY A 41 28.84 8.71 -0.15
C GLY A 41 29.68 9.39 0.93
N CYS A 42 30.54 8.66 1.64
CA CYS A 42 31.32 9.21 2.76
C CYS A 42 32.84 9.04 2.63
N GLY A 43 33.35 8.26 1.67
CA GLY A 43 34.79 7.99 1.52
C GLY A 43 35.46 7.37 2.75
N GLY A 44 34.68 6.83 3.70
CA GLY A 44 35.16 6.30 4.98
C GLY A 44 35.44 4.81 4.99
N GLU A 45 36.08 4.34 6.06
CA GLU A 45 36.38 2.91 6.32
C GLU A 45 35.11 2.06 6.28
N GLY A 46 34.98 1.30 5.20
CA GLY A 46 33.90 0.36 4.96
C GLY A 46 34.12 -0.25 3.60
N SER A 47 34.56 -1.50 3.58
CA SER A 47 34.72 -2.28 2.36
C SER A 47 33.54 -3.23 2.26
N VAL A 48 32.93 -3.32 1.09
CA VAL A 48 31.84 -4.27 0.80
C VAL A 48 32.27 -5.24 -0.27
N GLU A 49 31.96 -6.51 -0.06
CA GLU A 49 32.19 -7.59 -1.03
C GLU A 49 31.21 -7.41 -2.19
N LEU A 50 31.71 -7.39 -3.43
CA LEU A 50 30.89 -7.28 -4.65
C LEU A 50 30.14 -8.59 -5.01
N THR A 51 29.88 -9.46 -4.04
CA THR A 51 29.43 -10.85 -4.25
C THR A 51 28.12 -11.14 -3.51
N ALA A 52 26.99 -10.70 -4.07
CA ALA A 52 25.67 -11.18 -3.66
C ALA A 52 24.60 -10.88 -4.73
N ASP A 53 24.82 -11.33 -5.96
CA ASP A 53 23.84 -11.15 -7.03
C ASP A 53 22.81 -12.28 -6.97
N TYR A 54 21.54 -11.94 -6.77
CA TYR A 54 20.44 -12.87 -7.05
C TYR A 54 20.29 -12.97 -8.56
N LEU A 55 20.87 -14.01 -9.15
CA LEU A 55 20.90 -14.29 -10.57
C LEU A 55 19.91 -15.41 -10.93
N ASN A 56 19.49 -15.40 -12.18
CA ASN A 56 18.76 -16.50 -12.82
C ASN A 56 17.51 -16.96 -12.01
N TYR A 57 16.83 -16.02 -11.37
CA TYR A 57 15.66 -16.29 -10.53
C TYR A 57 14.39 -16.39 -11.38
N ASP A 58 13.35 -17.05 -10.84
CA ASP A 58 12.11 -17.38 -11.56
C ASP A 58 12.31 -18.11 -12.90
N GLY A 59 13.47 -18.75 -13.12
CA GLY A 59 13.82 -19.40 -14.39
C GLY A 59 14.16 -18.42 -15.53
N VAL A 60 14.39 -17.13 -15.22
CA VAL A 60 14.72 -16.08 -16.19
C VAL A 60 16.14 -15.59 -15.97
N ALA A 61 16.89 -15.35 -17.05
CA ALA A 61 18.23 -14.79 -17.00
C ALA A 61 18.21 -13.30 -16.62
N LEU A 62 17.97 -13.02 -15.34
CA LEU A 62 17.86 -11.69 -14.74
C LEU A 62 18.64 -11.66 -13.41
N GLY A 63 19.22 -10.50 -13.09
CA GLY A 63 20.00 -10.27 -11.89
C GLY A 63 19.50 -9.10 -11.06
N VAL A 64 19.52 -9.22 -9.73
CA VAL A 64 19.31 -8.13 -8.77
C VAL A 64 20.42 -8.15 -7.72
N GLN A 65 20.98 -6.98 -7.42
CA GLN A 65 21.96 -6.78 -6.37
C GLN A 65 21.45 -5.74 -5.37
N PHE A 66 21.49 -6.09 -4.08
CA PHE A 66 21.26 -5.15 -2.99
C PHE A 66 22.60 -4.79 -2.35
N TYR A 67 23.18 -3.65 -2.74
CA TYR A 67 24.47 -3.20 -2.23
C TYR A 67 24.31 -1.97 -1.32
N GLY A 68 25.20 -1.85 -0.33
CA GLY A 68 25.26 -0.67 0.53
C GLY A 68 26.04 -0.93 1.82
N ILE A 69 26.44 0.15 2.49
CA ILE A 69 27.20 0.08 3.74
C ILE A 69 26.25 0.15 4.93
N GLY A 70 26.50 -0.67 5.95
CA GLY A 70 25.65 -0.76 7.13
C GLY A 70 24.33 -1.49 6.84
N LYS A 71 23.26 -1.19 7.60
CA LYS A 71 21.95 -1.86 7.49
C LYS A 71 21.01 -1.43 6.34
N PRO A 72 21.14 -0.26 5.67
CA PRO A 72 20.19 0.16 4.64
C PRO A 72 19.93 -0.84 3.51
N HIS A 73 20.95 -1.55 3.01
CA HIS A 73 20.77 -2.55 1.95
C HIS A 73 19.93 -3.75 2.42
N VAL A 74 20.11 -4.19 3.67
CA VAL A 74 19.29 -5.23 4.30
C VAL A 74 17.82 -4.80 4.38
N HIS A 75 17.57 -3.53 4.74
CA HIS A 75 16.21 -2.98 4.78
C HIS A 75 15.59 -2.86 3.39
N ALA A 76 16.37 -2.48 2.39
CA ALA A 76 15.93 -2.45 1.00
C ALA A 76 15.54 -3.86 0.53
N GLU A 77 16.39 -4.86 0.72
CA GLU A 77 16.07 -6.24 0.36
C GLU A 77 14.78 -6.72 1.04
N ALA A 78 14.64 -6.50 2.35
CA ALA A 78 13.44 -6.89 3.08
C ALA A 78 12.18 -6.22 2.52
N TYR A 79 12.25 -4.94 2.18
CA TYR A 79 11.13 -4.22 1.54
C TYR A 79 10.79 -4.80 0.17
N TYR A 80 11.77 -5.02 -0.70
CA TYR A 80 11.55 -5.59 -2.04
C TYR A 80 10.90 -6.98 -1.96
N ARG A 81 11.36 -7.83 -1.05
CA ARG A 81 10.74 -9.15 -0.81
C ARG A 81 9.31 -9.05 -0.33
N ALA A 82 8.99 -8.08 0.52
CA ALA A 82 7.64 -7.84 1.01
C ALA A 82 6.72 -7.29 -0.10
N ALA A 83 7.23 -6.41 -0.97
CA ALA A 83 6.50 -5.76 -2.06
C ALA A 83 6.55 -6.52 -3.40
N ARG A 84 6.71 -7.85 -3.36
CA ARG A 84 6.75 -8.69 -4.57
C ARG A 84 5.46 -8.55 -5.42
N PRO A 85 5.51 -8.80 -6.73
CA PRO A 85 4.38 -8.56 -7.64
C PRO A 85 3.04 -9.18 -7.19
N ALA A 86 3.06 -10.40 -6.67
CA ALA A 86 1.86 -11.06 -6.15
C ALA A 86 1.21 -10.29 -4.98
N VAL A 87 2.02 -9.70 -4.08
CA VAL A 87 1.53 -8.90 -2.95
C VAL A 87 0.98 -7.57 -3.44
N MET A 88 1.66 -6.92 -4.40
CA MET A 88 1.17 -5.68 -4.99
C MET A 88 -0.17 -5.86 -5.71
N LEU A 89 -0.34 -6.96 -6.44
CA LEU A 89 -1.60 -7.29 -7.10
C LEU A 89 -2.74 -7.49 -6.09
N ALA A 90 -2.47 -8.17 -4.97
CA ALA A 90 -3.45 -8.32 -3.89
C ALA A 90 -3.82 -6.97 -3.27
N LEU A 91 -2.82 -6.13 -2.96
CA LEU A 91 -3.03 -4.79 -2.40
C LEU A 91 -3.85 -3.90 -3.35
N ILE A 92 -3.58 -3.94 -4.66
CA ILE A 92 -4.35 -3.19 -5.66
C ILE A 92 -5.81 -3.62 -5.67
N ALA A 93 -6.08 -4.93 -5.60
CA ALA A 93 -7.43 -5.45 -5.53
C ALA A 93 -8.18 -4.95 -4.28
N GLU A 94 -7.52 -4.96 -3.12
CA GLU A 94 -8.07 -4.41 -1.88
C GLU A 94 -8.36 -2.92 -1.99
N VAL A 95 -7.40 -2.12 -2.50
CA VAL A 95 -7.58 -0.67 -2.67
C VAL A 95 -8.75 -0.37 -3.63
N ARG A 96 -8.89 -1.12 -4.72
CA ARG A 96 -10.03 -0.96 -5.64
C ARG A 96 -11.36 -1.29 -4.95
N ALA A 97 -11.43 -2.39 -4.21
CA ALA A 97 -12.62 -2.75 -3.45
C ALA A 97 -13.00 -1.65 -2.43
N LEU A 98 -12.02 -1.14 -1.68
CA LEU A 98 -12.23 -0.03 -0.74
C LEU A 98 -12.69 1.25 -1.44
N ARG A 99 -12.15 1.57 -2.61
CA ARG A 99 -12.59 2.73 -3.41
C ARG A 99 -14.04 2.56 -3.91
N THR A 100 -14.41 1.37 -4.38
CA THR A 100 -15.79 1.07 -4.81
C THR A 100 -16.77 1.16 -3.64
N ASP A 101 -16.43 0.63 -2.47
CA ASP A 101 -17.27 0.74 -1.29
C ASP A 101 -17.39 2.20 -0.83
N ALA A 102 -16.28 2.95 -0.79
CA ALA A 102 -16.31 4.38 -0.46
C ALA A 102 -17.18 5.18 -1.45
N GLU A 103 -17.15 4.85 -2.74
CA GLU A 103 -17.99 5.49 -3.76
C GLU A 103 -19.47 5.14 -3.60
N ARG A 104 -19.81 3.88 -3.27
CA ARG A 104 -21.19 3.46 -2.98
C ARG A 104 -21.82 4.29 -1.86
N TYR A 105 -21.04 4.64 -0.86
CA TYR A 105 -21.46 5.40 0.31
C TYR A 105 -21.20 6.89 0.17
N ARG A 106 -20.76 7.37 -1.00
CA ARG A 106 -20.41 8.79 -1.19
C ARG A 106 -21.60 9.73 -0.96
N TRP A 107 -22.81 9.32 -1.32
CA TRP A 107 -24.04 10.09 -1.08
C TRP A 107 -24.34 10.33 0.40
N LEU A 108 -23.80 9.50 1.31
CA LEU A 108 -23.93 9.71 2.77
C LEU A 108 -23.06 10.87 3.26
N ARG A 109 -22.03 11.22 2.49
CA ARG A 109 -21.00 12.21 2.82
C ARG A 109 -21.07 13.47 1.96
N ASP A 110 -21.86 13.45 0.89
CA ASP A 110 -21.99 14.56 -0.05
C ASP A 110 -23.28 15.34 0.24
N PRO A 111 -23.19 16.57 0.79
CA PRO A 111 -24.37 17.39 1.11
C PRO A 111 -25.16 17.78 -0.13
N ASP A 112 -24.50 17.92 -1.28
CA ASP A 112 -25.09 18.40 -2.53
C ASP A 112 -25.84 17.29 -3.29
N GLY A 113 -25.60 16.02 -2.92
CA GLY A 113 -26.29 14.84 -3.46
C GLY A 113 -27.60 14.50 -2.74
N GLN A 114 -28.02 15.33 -1.80
CA GLN A 114 -29.20 15.11 -0.96
C GLN A 114 -30.40 15.77 -1.62
N GLU A 115 -31.48 15.01 -1.83
CA GLU A 115 -32.73 15.59 -2.35
C GLU A 115 -33.27 16.62 -1.35
N ASP A 116 -33.44 17.86 -1.81
CA ASP A 116 -34.21 18.87 -1.08
C ASP A 116 -35.67 18.45 -1.06
N LEU A 117 -36.08 17.80 0.03
CA LEU A 117 -37.45 17.29 0.21
C LEU A 117 -38.47 18.42 0.46
N GLY A 118 -38.08 19.70 0.35
CA GLY A 118 -39.00 20.83 0.24
C GLY A 118 -39.87 21.07 1.47
N SER A 119 -39.44 20.62 2.65
CA SER A 119 -40.17 20.83 3.90
C SER A 119 -39.54 21.95 4.74
N GLU A 120 -40.37 22.63 5.54
CA GLU A 120 -39.98 23.61 6.57
C GLU A 120 -39.05 23.01 7.65
N TYR A 121 -38.79 21.71 7.58
CA TYR A 121 -37.81 20.93 8.33
C TYR A 121 -36.76 20.36 7.38
N ASN A 122 -35.98 21.22 6.71
CA ASN A 122 -34.84 20.77 5.94
C ASN A 122 -33.73 20.30 6.91
N MET A 123 -33.97 19.15 7.53
CA MET A 123 -32.99 18.41 8.31
C MET A 123 -32.07 17.73 7.30
N PRO A 124 -30.72 17.81 7.45
CA PRO A 124 -29.82 16.97 6.66
C PRO A 124 -30.31 15.51 6.75
N PRO A 125 -30.17 14.69 5.68
CA PRO A 125 -30.76 13.37 5.59
C PRO A 125 -30.38 12.57 6.83
N ILE A 126 -31.41 12.32 7.62
CA ILE A 126 -31.31 11.50 8.81
C ILE A 126 -31.26 10.08 8.28
N ILE A 127 -30.12 9.41 8.45
CA ILE A 127 -30.11 7.96 8.38
C ILE A 127 -30.69 7.52 9.72
N CYS A 128 -32.00 7.29 9.77
CA CYS A 128 -32.61 6.65 10.94
C CYS A 128 -32.19 5.17 10.97
N GLY A 129 -31.02 4.90 11.56
CA GLY A 129 -30.67 3.59 12.08
C GLY A 129 -31.19 3.46 13.51
N TYR A 130 -31.97 2.43 13.82
CA TYR A 130 -32.31 2.12 15.21
C TYR A 130 -31.16 1.33 15.83
N ALA A 131 -30.30 2.02 16.58
CA ALA A 131 -29.38 1.41 17.54
C ALA A 131 -29.69 2.00 18.93
N GLU A 132 -30.16 1.15 19.86
CA GLU A 132 -30.28 1.45 21.30
C GLU A 132 -30.80 2.85 21.68
N HIS A 133 -31.85 3.32 21.00
CA HIS A 133 -32.62 4.54 21.33
C HIS A 133 -32.03 5.92 20.97
N GLU A 134 -31.04 6.02 20.08
CA GLU A 134 -30.55 7.32 19.59
C GLU A 134 -30.63 7.49 18.06
N ASP A 135 -31.02 8.71 17.63
CA ASP A 135 -30.99 9.15 16.24
C ASP A 135 -29.56 9.63 15.89
N ILE A 136 -28.89 8.98 14.94
CA ILE A 136 -27.58 9.41 14.46
C ILE A 136 -27.77 10.32 13.22
N LEU A 137 -27.38 11.59 13.35
CA LEU A 137 -27.38 12.55 12.25
C LEU A 137 -26.10 12.37 11.40
N GLY A 138 -26.18 12.55 10.08
CA GLY A 138 -25.11 12.21 9.12
C GLY A 138 -23.75 12.92 9.31
N ASN A 139 -22.82 12.70 8.36
CA ASN A 139 -21.46 13.27 8.33
C ASN A 139 -20.59 12.84 9.53
N ASP A 140 -19.81 13.76 10.12
CA ASP A 140 -18.85 13.47 11.19
C ASP A 140 -19.44 12.70 12.38
N ALA A 141 -20.73 12.92 12.69
CA ALA A 141 -21.41 12.21 13.77
C ALA A 141 -21.70 10.74 13.41
N LEU A 142 -22.02 10.45 12.15
CA LEU A 142 -22.16 9.09 11.64
C LEU A 142 -20.81 8.38 11.55
N ASP A 143 -19.78 9.05 11.01
CA ASP A 143 -18.43 8.49 10.94
C ASP A 143 -17.91 8.17 12.36
N HIS A 144 -18.10 9.08 13.33
CA HIS A 144 -17.74 8.84 14.74
C HIS A 144 -18.50 7.66 15.37
N ALA A 145 -19.80 7.52 15.09
CA ALA A 145 -20.59 6.39 15.60
C ALA A 145 -20.16 5.05 14.98
N ILE A 146 -19.84 5.02 13.68
CA ILE A 146 -19.27 3.86 13.00
C ILE A 146 -17.93 3.49 13.64
N ASP A 147 -17.04 4.46 13.85
CA ASP A 147 -15.74 4.24 14.46
C ASP A 147 -15.87 3.64 15.88
N LEU A 148 -16.78 4.17 16.71
CA LEU A 148 -17.06 3.62 18.03
C LEU A 148 -17.59 2.18 17.98
N GLY A 149 -18.51 1.88 17.05
CA GLY A 149 -19.05 0.52 16.88
C GLY A 149 -17.99 -0.48 16.38
N MET A 150 -17.12 -0.05 15.47
CA MET A 150 -15.99 -0.85 14.99
C MET A 150 -14.94 -1.09 16.09
N GLU A 151 -14.68 -0.11 16.96
CA GLU A 151 -13.79 -0.27 18.12
C GLU A 151 -14.34 -1.27 19.14
N ALA A 152 -15.65 -1.23 19.41
CA ALA A 152 -16.33 -2.13 20.34
C ALA A 152 -16.40 -3.59 19.86
N THR A 153 -16.16 -3.84 18.57
CA THR A 153 -16.22 -5.18 17.95
C THR A 153 -14.85 -5.78 17.68
N LYS A 154 -13.75 -5.07 17.98
CA LYS A 154 -12.42 -5.65 17.93
C LYS A 154 -12.28 -6.74 19.02
N PRO A 155 -11.67 -7.90 18.69
CA PRO A 155 -11.46 -9.00 19.64
C PRO A 155 -10.43 -8.68 20.73
#